data_AF-A0A356U952-F1
#
_entry.id   AF-A0A356U952-F1
#
_cell.length_a   1.000
_cell.length_b   1.000
_cell.length_c   1.000
_cell.angle_alpha   90.00
_cell.angle_beta   90.00
_cell.angle_gamma   90.00
#
_symmetry.space_group_name_H-M   'P 1'
#
loop_
_entity.id
_entity.type
_entity.pdbx_description
1 polymer ?
#
loop_
_entity_poly.entity_id
_entity_poly.type
_entity_poly.pdbx_seq_one_letter_code
_entity_poly.pdbx_strand_id
1 'polypeptide(L)'
;MDLIRNLITRFLPQLDAGLSQIAASIDSEEEEQVTAAVYQDLPRISVDYGIMEKCDNVLVMPATFGWDDVGSWTALGRYGEVDQQGNVVKARGVFIDTHNCLVYAPNRVVATLGVKDLLIV
;
A
#
# COMPACT_ATOMS: atom_id res chain seq x y z
N MET A 1 20.96 21.98 1.85
CA MET A 1 20.17 22.17 0.62
C MET A 1 19.35 20.91 0.43
N ASP A 2 18.03 21.03 0.36
CA ASP A 2 17.09 19.92 0.47
C ASP A 2 17.03 19.10 -0.84
N LEU A 3 17.71 17.94 -0.85
CA LEU A 3 17.90 17.09 -2.04
C LEU A 3 16.55 16.73 -2.68
N ILE A 4 15.57 16.34 -1.87
CA ILE A 4 14.26 15.90 -2.37
C ILE A 4 13.55 17.05 -3.07
N ARG A 5 13.60 18.27 -2.50
CA ARG A 5 12.98 19.43 -3.14
C ARG A 5 13.62 19.76 -4.48
N ASN A 6 14.95 19.71 -4.58
CA ASN A 6 15.64 19.91 -5.86
C ASN A 6 15.22 18.87 -6.92
N LEU A 7 15.03 17.61 -6.52
CA LEU A 7 14.57 16.55 -7.41
C LEU A 7 13.11 16.78 -7.86
N ILE A 8 12.24 17.23 -6.96
CA ILE A 8 10.86 17.62 -7.29
C ILE A 8 10.85 18.78 -8.28
N THR A 9 11.60 19.87 -8.02
CA THR A 9 11.70 21.00 -8.95
C THR A 9 12.20 20.57 -10.34
N ARG A 10 13.19 19.67 -10.39
CA ARG A 10 13.77 19.18 -11.65
C ARG A 10 12.82 18.27 -12.43
N PHE A 11 12.16 17.33 -11.77
CA PHE A 11 11.44 16.24 -12.44
C PHE A 11 9.92 16.40 -12.43
N LEU A 12 9.37 17.22 -11.55
CA LEU A 12 7.93 17.41 -11.31
C LEU A 12 7.61 18.90 -11.03
N PRO A 13 7.85 19.81 -11.99
CA PRO A 13 7.72 21.26 -11.76
C PRO A 13 6.29 21.70 -11.39
N GLN A 14 5.25 21.01 -11.89
CA GLN A 14 3.87 21.28 -11.48
C GLN A 14 3.62 20.90 -10.01
N LEU A 15 4.23 19.80 -9.54
CA LEU A 15 4.17 19.41 -8.14
C LEU A 15 4.90 20.44 -7.26
N ASP A 16 6.09 20.90 -7.68
CA ASP A 16 6.86 21.92 -6.95
C ASP A 16 6.07 23.22 -6.78
N ALA A 17 5.41 23.68 -7.85
CA ALA A 17 4.61 24.90 -7.82
C ALA A 17 3.44 24.79 -6.82
N GLY A 18 2.69 23.69 -6.85
CA GLY A 18 1.59 23.49 -5.91
C GLY A 18 2.06 23.29 -4.48
N LEU A 19 3.12 22.50 -4.24
CA LEU A 19 3.71 22.37 -2.91
C LEU A 19 4.22 23.70 -2.36
N SER A 20 4.72 24.60 -3.21
CA SER A 20 5.14 25.93 -2.80
C SER A 20 3.97 26.82 -2.37
N GLN A 21 2.81 26.70 -3.01
CA GLN A 21 1.58 27.40 -2.60
C GLN A 21 1.07 26.86 -1.27
N ILE A 22 1.00 25.54 -1.11
CA ILE A 22 0.60 24.89 0.14
C ILE A 22 1.55 25.29 1.28
N ALA A 23 2.86 25.26 1.03
CA ALA A 23 3.87 25.64 2.02
C ALA A 23 3.73 27.10 2.49
N ALA A 24 3.27 28.00 1.62
CA ALA A 24 3.06 29.40 1.98
C ALA A 24 1.83 29.61 2.88
N SER A 25 0.90 28.66 2.92
CA SER A 25 -0.30 28.72 3.77
C SER A 25 -0.17 27.95 5.09
N ILE A 26 0.93 27.23 5.34
CA ILE A 26 1.13 26.48 6.58
C ILE A 26 1.05 27.41 7.79
N ASP A 27 0.39 26.95 8.86
CA ASP A 27 0.12 27.67 10.10
C ASP A 27 -0.78 28.91 9.94
N SER A 28 -1.48 29.05 8.80
CA SER A 28 -2.47 30.11 8.56
C SER A 28 -3.90 29.59 8.72
N GLU A 29 -4.85 30.51 8.90
CA GLU A 29 -6.28 30.18 8.93
C GLU A 29 -6.80 29.59 7.60
N GLU A 30 -6.06 29.82 6.50
CA GLU A 30 -6.44 29.39 5.14
C GLU A 30 -5.81 28.05 4.74
N GLU A 31 -4.96 27.44 5.57
CA GLU A 31 -4.17 26.23 5.24
C GLU A 31 -5.02 25.10 4.66
N GLU A 32 -6.14 24.77 5.31
CA GLU A 32 -7.01 23.67 4.90
C GLU A 32 -7.63 23.95 3.52
N GLN A 33 -8.10 25.18 3.29
CA GLN A 33 -8.73 25.58 2.04
C GLN A 33 -7.71 25.59 0.89
N VAL A 34 -6.53 26.17 1.11
CA VAL A 34 -5.44 26.22 0.11
C VAL A 34 -4.95 24.81 -0.20
N THR A 35 -4.74 23.98 0.82
CA THR A 35 -4.31 22.58 0.63
C THR A 35 -5.33 21.80 -0.19
N ALA A 36 -6.62 21.88 0.16
CA ALA A 36 -7.66 21.16 -0.57
C ALA A 36 -7.77 21.60 -2.04
N ALA A 37 -7.74 22.91 -2.30
CA ALA A 37 -7.83 23.44 -3.66
C ALA A 37 -6.60 23.07 -4.51
N VAL A 38 -5.39 23.28 -3.98
CA VAL A 38 -4.16 23.03 -4.73
C VAL A 38 -3.93 21.53 -4.94
N TYR A 39 -4.20 20.69 -3.93
CA TYR A 39 -3.94 19.25 -4.00
C TYR A 39 -4.77 18.54 -5.07
N GLN A 40 -5.98 19.04 -5.37
CA GLN A 40 -6.85 18.49 -6.42
C GLN A 40 -6.23 18.56 -7.81
N ASP A 41 -5.42 19.59 -8.08
CA ASP A 41 -4.81 19.85 -9.38
C ASP A 41 -3.36 19.33 -9.48
N LEU A 42 -2.84 18.72 -8.40
CA LEU A 42 -1.49 18.16 -8.40
C LEU A 42 -1.39 16.90 -9.26
N PRO A 43 -0.24 16.67 -9.94
CA PRO A 43 -0.01 15.46 -10.71
C PRO A 43 -0.15 14.19 -9.83
N ARG A 44 -1.00 13.26 -10.27
CA ARG A 44 -1.13 11.95 -9.62
C ARG A 44 -0.04 11.00 -10.11
N ILE A 45 1.14 11.11 -9.51
CA ILE A 45 2.31 10.28 -9.82
C ILE A 45 2.99 9.81 -8.53
N SER A 46 3.47 8.56 -8.49
CA SER A 46 4.26 8.09 -7.34
C SER A 46 5.64 8.74 -7.32
N VAL A 47 6.27 8.75 -6.14
CA VAL A 47 7.65 9.21 -5.98
C VAL A 47 8.62 8.33 -6.78
N ASP A 48 8.33 7.04 -6.89
CA ASP A 48 9.14 6.08 -7.66
C ASP A 48 9.26 6.48 -9.12
N TYR A 49 8.12 6.62 -9.81
CA TYR A 49 8.07 7.06 -11.22
C TYR A 49 8.45 8.53 -11.40
N GLY A 50 8.01 9.37 -10.47
CA GLY A 50 8.19 10.81 -10.56
C GLY A 50 9.64 11.23 -10.40
N ILE A 51 10.37 10.55 -9.51
CA ILE A 51 11.71 10.93 -9.06
C ILE A 51 12.69 9.75 -9.11
N MET A 52 12.43 8.64 -8.40
CA MET A 52 13.45 7.64 -8.11
C MET A 52 14.02 6.97 -9.36
N GLU A 53 13.16 6.61 -10.33
CA GLU A 53 13.59 6.00 -11.61
C GLU A 53 14.43 6.93 -12.48
N LYS A 54 14.41 8.24 -12.22
CA LYS A 54 15.16 9.26 -12.96
C LYS A 54 16.46 9.67 -12.26
N CYS A 55 16.73 9.16 -11.07
CA CYS A 55 17.89 9.54 -10.27
C CYS A 55 19.11 8.67 -10.61
N ASP A 56 20.24 9.30 -10.92
CA ASP A 56 21.50 8.61 -11.18
C ASP A 56 22.24 8.22 -9.89
N ASN A 57 21.90 8.86 -8.76
CA ASN A 57 22.63 8.78 -7.49
C ASN A 57 21.81 8.14 -6.36
N VAL A 58 21.34 6.91 -6.60
CA VAL A 58 20.55 6.14 -5.63
C VAL A 58 21.45 5.22 -4.80
N LEU A 59 21.26 5.22 -3.48
CA LEU A 59 21.87 4.26 -2.57
C LEU A 59 20.80 3.32 -2.02
N VAL A 60 21.13 2.03 -1.90
CA VAL A 60 20.22 1.01 -1.34
C VAL A 60 20.90 0.33 -0.16
N MET A 61 20.18 0.20 0.94
CA MET A 61 20.61 -0.56 2.11
C MET A 61 19.75 -1.83 2.24
N PRO A 62 20.34 -3.04 2.20
CA PRO A 62 19.59 -4.27 2.43
C PRO A 62 18.97 -4.29 3.83
N ALA A 63 17.67 -4.51 3.91
CA ALA A 63 16.99 -4.77 5.17
C ALA A 63 17.14 -6.24 5.56
N THR A 64 17.46 -6.51 6.84
CA THR A 64 17.61 -7.87 7.38
C THR A 64 16.42 -8.33 8.22
N PHE A 65 15.32 -7.56 8.20
CA PHE A 65 14.09 -7.87 8.90
C PHE A 65 12.99 -8.27 7.91
N GLY A 66 11.99 -9.02 8.39
CA GLY A 66 10.81 -9.36 7.59
C GLY A 66 9.99 -8.10 7.29
N TRP A 67 9.66 -7.88 6.03
CA TRP A 67 8.80 -6.78 5.57
C TRP A 67 7.83 -7.29 4.50
N ASP A 68 6.61 -6.74 4.52
CA ASP A 68 5.54 -7.02 3.59
C ASP A 68 4.65 -5.77 3.51
N ASP A 69 4.23 -5.39 2.31
CA ASP A 69 3.35 -4.22 2.10
C ASP A 69 1.88 -4.52 2.41
N VAL A 70 1.54 -5.79 2.63
CA VAL A 70 0.18 -6.28 2.87
C VAL A 70 -0.79 -5.77 1.79
N GLY A 71 -0.34 -5.77 0.53
CA GLY A 71 -1.12 -5.21 -0.60
C GLY A 71 -2.30 -6.05 -1.07
N SER A 72 -2.48 -7.28 -0.56
CA SER A 72 -3.60 -8.15 -0.95
C SER A 72 -3.97 -9.15 0.14
N TRP A 73 -5.14 -9.76 0.03
CA TRP A 73 -5.60 -10.82 0.93
C TRP A 73 -4.64 -12.02 0.97
N THR A 74 -3.92 -12.31 -0.11
CA THR A 74 -2.88 -13.36 -0.11
C THR A 74 -1.76 -13.09 0.91
N ALA A 75 -1.52 -11.83 1.26
CA ALA A 75 -0.54 -11.46 2.29
C ALA A 75 -0.92 -12.01 3.66
N LEU A 76 -2.21 -12.02 4.00
CA LEU A 76 -2.67 -12.60 5.26
C LEU A 76 -2.41 -14.12 5.32
N GLY A 77 -2.43 -14.79 4.17
CA GLY A 77 -2.05 -16.20 4.07
C GLY A 77 -0.59 -16.47 4.47
N ARG A 78 0.33 -15.51 4.26
CA ARG A 78 1.75 -15.65 4.64
C ARG A 78 1.99 -15.60 6.16
N TYR A 79 1.05 -15.04 6.91
CA TYR A 79 1.15 -14.86 8.36
C TYR A 79 0.23 -15.77 9.17
N GLY A 80 -0.70 -16.46 8.52
CA GLY A 80 -1.62 -17.36 9.19
C GLY A 80 -1.02 -18.74 9.42
N GLU A 81 -1.59 -19.45 10.40
CA GLU A 81 -1.29 -20.87 10.58
C GLU A 81 -1.84 -21.67 9.39
N VAL A 82 -0.95 -22.37 8.70
CA VAL A 82 -1.27 -23.21 7.56
C VAL A 82 -1.58 -24.62 8.05
N ASP A 83 -2.73 -25.15 7.66
CA ASP A 83 -3.12 -26.53 7.98
C ASP A 83 -2.46 -27.56 7.05
N GLN A 84 -2.74 -28.86 7.27
CA GLN A 84 -2.16 -29.95 6.48
C GLN A 84 -2.59 -29.96 5.00
N GLN A 85 -3.68 -29.28 4.65
CA GLN A 85 -4.19 -29.16 3.28
C GLN A 85 -3.77 -27.83 2.62
N GLY A 86 -2.90 -27.05 3.28
CA GLY A 86 -2.41 -25.77 2.78
C GLY A 86 -3.37 -24.60 3.03
N ASN A 87 -4.43 -24.78 3.80
CA ASN A 87 -5.39 -23.72 4.07
C ASN A 87 -4.93 -22.82 5.22
N VAL A 88 -5.35 -21.56 5.17
CA VAL A 88 -5.26 -20.62 6.27
C VAL A 88 -6.67 -20.22 6.66
N VAL A 89 -7.11 -20.63 7.86
CA VAL A 89 -8.51 -20.49 8.28
C VAL A 89 -8.64 -19.64 9.54
N LYS A 90 -9.31 -18.51 9.40
CA LYS A 90 -9.81 -17.67 10.48
C LYS A 90 -11.33 -17.50 10.36
N ALA A 91 -12.03 -18.61 10.53
CA ALA A 91 -13.49 -18.68 10.48
C ALA A 91 -14.00 -19.88 11.29
N ARG A 92 -15.28 -19.85 11.67
CA ARG A 92 -15.96 -21.06 12.15
C ARG A 92 -16.56 -21.80 10.96
N GLY A 93 -16.57 -23.13 10.98
CA GLY A 93 -17.34 -23.90 10.00
C GLY A 93 -16.73 -25.23 9.61
N VAL A 94 -17.02 -25.67 8.38
CA VAL A 94 -16.71 -27.01 7.89
C VAL A 94 -15.99 -26.92 6.55
N PHE A 95 -14.86 -27.60 6.44
CA PHE A 95 -13.98 -27.56 5.27
C PHE A 95 -13.71 -29.00 4.81
N ILE A 96 -14.45 -29.43 3.79
CA ILE A 96 -14.37 -30.80 3.26
C ILE A 96 -13.67 -30.75 1.90
N ASP A 97 -12.60 -31.53 1.74
CA ASP A 97 -11.82 -31.57 0.49
C ASP A 97 -11.44 -30.15 0.01
N THR A 98 -10.86 -29.37 0.93
CA THR A 98 -10.56 -27.94 0.73
C THR A 98 -9.07 -27.75 0.82
N HIS A 99 -8.46 -27.20 -0.24
CA HIS A 99 -7.01 -27.15 -0.40
C HIS A 99 -6.52 -25.75 -0.76
N ASN A 100 -5.39 -25.33 -0.19
CA ASN A 100 -4.75 -24.04 -0.49
C ASN A 100 -5.68 -22.81 -0.43
N CYS A 101 -6.69 -22.82 0.45
CA CYS A 101 -7.65 -21.72 0.57
C CYS A 101 -7.29 -20.79 1.75
N LEU A 102 -7.49 -19.48 1.56
CA LEU A 102 -7.56 -18.54 2.68
C LEU A 102 -9.03 -18.29 3.01
N VAL A 103 -9.45 -18.65 4.22
CA VAL A 103 -10.80 -18.36 4.72
C VAL A 103 -10.71 -17.38 5.87
N TYR A 104 -11.11 -16.14 5.65
CA TYR A 104 -11.12 -15.08 6.66
C TYR A 104 -12.55 -14.61 6.91
N ALA A 105 -13.22 -15.17 7.91
CA ALA A 105 -14.61 -14.80 8.24
C ALA A 105 -14.84 -14.86 9.76
N PRO A 106 -14.20 -13.97 10.55
CA PRO A 106 -14.18 -14.09 12.01
C PRO A 106 -15.56 -14.05 12.66
N ASN A 107 -16.53 -13.39 12.00
CA ASN A 107 -17.89 -13.18 12.52
C ASN A 107 -18.96 -14.00 11.77
N ARG A 108 -18.56 -14.96 10.92
CA ARG A 108 -19.50 -15.76 10.10
C ARG A 108 -19.11 -17.23 10.12
N VAL A 109 -20.08 -18.09 9.78
CA VAL A 109 -19.84 -19.51 9.56
C VAL A 109 -19.64 -19.74 8.06
N VAL A 110 -18.61 -20.48 7.69
CA VAL A 110 -18.27 -20.80 6.29
C VAL A 110 -18.25 -22.31 6.09
N ALA A 111 -18.87 -22.80 5.03
CA ALA A 111 -18.76 -24.18 4.60
C ALA A 111 -18.13 -24.25 3.20
N THR A 112 -17.19 -25.16 3.01
CA THR A 112 -16.52 -25.42 1.72
C THR A 112 -16.51 -26.91 1.42
N LEU A 113 -16.65 -27.26 0.14
CA LEU A 113 -16.75 -28.63 -0.34
C LEU A 113 -16.06 -28.77 -1.71
N GLY A 114 -14.94 -29.48 -1.77
CA GLY A 114 -14.26 -29.81 -3.03
C GLY A 114 -13.65 -28.60 -3.75
N VAL A 115 -13.24 -27.57 -3.00
CA VAL A 115 -12.71 -26.32 -3.56
C VAL A 115 -11.21 -26.19 -3.31
N LYS A 116 -10.54 -25.43 -4.19
CA LYS A 116 -9.10 -25.21 -4.10
C LYS A 116 -8.70 -23.83 -4.56
N ASP A 117 -7.60 -23.31 -4.01
CA ASP A 117 -6.94 -22.08 -4.43
C ASP A 117 -7.86 -20.84 -4.38
N LEU A 118 -8.72 -20.75 -3.35
CA LEU A 118 -9.69 -19.66 -3.18
C LEU A 118 -9.36 -18.72 -2.01
N LEU A 119 -9.75 -17.46 -2.17
CA LEU A 119 -9.84 -16.49 -1.08
C LEU A 119 -11.32 -16.30 -0.73
N ILE A 120 -11.69 -16.61 0.51
CA ILE A 120 -13.06 -16.50 1.03
C ILE A 120 -13.01 -15.51 2.20
N VAL A 121 -13.55 -14.30 2.01
CA VAL A 121 -13.47 -13.17 2.94
C VAL A 121 -14.83 -12.59 3.29
#